data_AF-A0A952JVE1-F1
#
_entry.id   AF-A0A952JVE1-F1
#
_cell.length_a   1.000
_cell.length_b   1.000
_cell.length_c   1.000
_cell.angle_alpha   90.00
_cell.angle_beta   90.00
_cell.angle_gamma   90.00
#
_symmetry.space_group_name_H-M   'P 1'
#
loop_
_entity.id
_entity.type
_entity.pdbx_description
1 polymer ?
#
loop_
_entity_poly.entity_id
_entity_poly.type
_entity_poly.pdbx_seq_one_letter_code
_entity_poly.pdbx_strand_id
1 'polypeptide(L)'
;MDNRFTKYSKLYVIIFLLFLSVPVILALLVAFFWGLSKIVSSNVADIVFGLGLITIAPALFSTVYFIFFKRTAKHPVAAVRYVSKIIFVAGIIISIVVLIADMISFFTKYATDISAYRCYSLPFLAGNIATLFLIAIIQAFTTKKEVDWMDRQRI
;
A
#
# COMPACT_ATOMS: atom_id res chain seq x y z
N MET A 1 10.65 31.82 21.60
CA MET A 1 10.69 31.49 20.14
C MET A 1 10.72 29.97 19.91
N ASP A 2 10.48 29.18 20.96
CA ASP A 2 10.90 27.77 21.05
C ASP A 2 9.90 26.76 20.47
N ASN A 3 8.61 27.11 20.43
CA ASN A 3 7.57 26.19 19.96
C ASN A 3 7.65 25.92 18.45
N ARG A 4 8.11 26.89 17.65
CA ARG A 4 8.24 26.71 16.20
C ARG A 4 9.47 25.87 15.85
N PHE A 5 10.61 26.15 16.49
CA PHE A 5 11.86 25.43 16.25
C PHE A 5 11.73 23.94 16.61
N THR A 6 11.15 23.65 17.78
CA THR A 6 10.89 22.27 18.23
C THR A 6 9.94 21.52 17.29
N LYS A 7 8.90 22.20 16.80
CA LYS A 7 7.94 21.62 15.83
C LYS A 7 8.60 21.27 14.50
N TYR A 8 9.41 22.18 13.94
CA TYR A 8 10.10 21.92 12.68
C TYR A 8 11.22 20.89 12.84
N SER A 9 12.00 20.96 13.92
CA SER A 9 13.03 19.96 14.24
C SER A 9 12.43 18.55 14.34
N LYS A 10 11.32 18.38 15.08
CA LYS A 10 10.60 17.10 15.16
C LYS A 10 10.12 16.63 13.80
N LEU A 11 9.61 17.54 12.95
CA LEU A 11 9.18 17.21 11.60
C LEU A 11 10.36 16.74 10.73
N TYR A 12 11.49 17.45 10.76
CA TYR A 12 12.71 17.06 10.04
C TYR A 12 13.23 15.69 10.49
N VAL A 13 13.26 15.44 11.80
CA VAL A 13 13.67 14.15 12.35
C VAL A 13 12.73 13.03 11.92
N ILE A 14 11.41 13.26 11.92
CA ILE A 14 10.43 12.28 11.44
C ILE A 14 10.61 12.01 9.94
N ILE A 15 10.81 13.05 9.12
CA ILE A 15 11.05 12.90 7.68
C ILE A 15 12.35 12.14 7.43
N PHE A 16 13.42 12.46 8.17
CA PHE A 16 14.71 11.78 8.09
C PHE A 16 14.61 10.30 8.49
N LEU A 17 13.96 9.99 9.62
CA LEU A 17 13.70 8.63 10.08
C LEU A 17 12.84 7.85 9.09
N LEU A 18 11.83 8.49 8.49
CA LEU A 18 11.00 7.87 7.47
C LEU A 18 11.85 7.51 6.24
N PHE A 19 12.71 8.43 5.79
CA PHE A 19 13.61 8.19 4.66
C PHE A 19 14.64 7.09 4.97
N LEU A 20 15.17 7.05 6.19
CA LEU A 20 16.09 6.02 6.66
C LEU A 20 15.39 4.67 6.86
N SER A 21 14.10 4.64 7.18
CA SER A 21 13.37 3.40 7.42
C SER A 21 13.28 2.52 6.16
N VAL A 22 13.20 3.13 4.97
CA VAL A 22 13.14 2.41 3.70
C VAL A 22 14.39 1.53 3.47
N PRO A 23 15.63 2.06 3.43
CA PRO A 23 16.82 1.23 3.26
C PRO A 23 17.06 0.29 4.45
N VAL A 24 16.69 0.67 5.68
CA VAL A 24 16.83 -0.20 6.86
C VAL A 24 15.89 -1.41 6.77
N ILE A 25 14.63 -1.22 6.38
CA ILE A 25 13.68 -2.32 6.19
C ILE A 25 14.15 -3.23 5.05
N LEU A 26 14.66 -2.65 3.96
CA LEU A 26 15.21 -3.40 2.83
C LEU A 26 16.44 -4.21 3.25
N ALA A 27 17.35 -3.63 4.01
CA ALA A 27 18.52 -4.31 4.55
C ALA A 27 18.13 -5.41 5.55
N LEU A 28 17.14 -5.17 6.41
CA LEU A 28 16.62 -6.18 7.34
C LEU A 28 15.94 -7.34 6.61
N LEU A 29 15.17 -7.07 5.54
CA LEU A 29 14.61 -8.11 4.69
C LEU A 29 15.74 -8.94 4.05
N VAL A 30 16.74 -8.30 3.45
CA VAL A 30 17.89 -9.01 2.87
C VAL A 30 18.65 -9.82 3.93
N ALA A 31 18.87 -9.26 5.12
CA ALA A 31 19.57 -9.92 6.21
C ALA A 31 18.77 -11.12 6.76
N PHE A 32 17.46 -10.96 6.99
CA PHE A 32 16.57 -12.01 7.45
C PHE A 32 16.55 -13.19 6.48
N PHE A 33 16.55 -12.89 5.18
CA PHE A 33 16.56 -13.90 4.15
C PHE A 33 17.96 -14.31 3.68
N TRP A 34 19.06 -13.75 4.20
CA TRP A 34 20.43 -13.93 3.68
C TRP A 34 20.84 -15.40 3.56
N GLY A 35 20.45 -16.23 4.54
CA GLY A 35 20.71 -17.68 4.53
C GLY A 35 19.94 -18.42 3.43
N LEU A 36 18.67 -18.06 3.19
CA LEU A 36 17.87 -18.59 2.07
C LEU A 36 18.27 -18.00 0.73
N SER A 37 18.76 -16.77 0.74
CA SER A 37 19.14 -15.99 -0.42
C SER A 37 20.32 -16.61 -1.18
N LYS A 38 21.31 -17.12 -0.43
CA LYS A 38 22.46 -17.85 -1.01
C LYS A 38 22.08 -19.19 -1.68
N ILE A 39 20.93 -19.77 -1.35
CA ILE A 39 20.42 -20.99 -2.01
C ILE A 39 19.97 -20.68 -3.44
N VAL A 40 19.64 -19.41 -3.68
CA VAL A 40 18.88 -18.96 -4.83
C VAL A 40 19.74 -18.15 -5.81
N SER A 41 20.54 -17.20 -5.31
CA SER A 41 21.54 -16.47 -6.11
C SER A 41 22.69 -15.99 -5.24
N SER A 42 23.90 -16.01 -5.79
CA SER A 42 25.09 -15.48 -5.12
C SER A 42 25.19 -13.95 -5.23
N ASN A 43 24.40 -13.33 -6.11
CA ASN A 43 24.46 -11.89 -6.38
C ASN A 43 23.38 -11.13 -5.60
N VAL A 44 23.80 -10.38 -4.58
CA VAL A 44 22.93 -9.60 -3.69
C VAL A 44 22.06 -8.60 -4.46
N ALA A 45 22.55 -8.05 -5.58
CA ALA A 45 21.80 -7.08 -6.38
C ALA A 45 20.53 -7.68 -6.99
N ASP A 46 20.58 -8.92 -7.47
CA ASP A 46 19.44 -9.59 -8.09
C ASP A 46 18.37 -9.95 -7.05
N ILE A 47 18.81 -10.31 -5.84
CA ILE A 47 17.94 -10.57 -4.70
C ILE A 47 17.21 -9.28 -4.29
N VAL A 48 17.95 -8.18 -4.12
CA VAL A 48 17.38 -6.87 -3.77
C VAL A 48 16.37 -6.43 -4.83
N PHE A 49 16.72 -6.59 -6.10
CA PHE A 49 15.83 -6.25 -7.21
C PHE A 49 14.56 -7.11 -7.20
N GLY A 50 14.69 -8.43 -7.07
CA GLY A 50 13.56 -9.35 -7.03
C GLY A 50 12.63 -9.13 -5.84
N LEU A 51 13.20 -8.91 -4.64
CA LEU A 51 12.44 -8.55 -3.44
C LEU A 51 11.72 -7.20 -3.59
N GLY A 52 12.40 -6.21 -4.18
CA GLY A 52 11.79 -4.94 -4.53
C GLY A 52 10.59 -5.14 -5.44
N LEU A 53 10.76 -5.93 -6.50
CA LEU A 53 9.74 -6.22 -7.50
C LEU A 53 8.49 -6.84 -6.88
N ILE A 54 8.62 -7.94 -6.13
CA ILE A 54 7.45 -8.61 -5.52
C ILE A 54 6.75 -7.78 -4.44
N THR A 55 7.45 -6.78 -3.89
CA THR A 55 6.91 -5.92 -2.81
C THR A 55 6.14 -4.72 -3.36
N ILE A 56 6.46 -4.23 -4.56
CA ILE A 56 5.89 -2.98 -5.10
C ILE A 56 4.35 -3.04 -5.19
N ALA A 57 3.79 -4.02 -5.89
CA ALA A 57 2.35 -4.04 -6.14
C ALA A 57 1.53 -4.25 -4.84
N PRO A 58 1.87 -5.23 -3.97
CA PRO A 58 1.16 -5.41 -2.70
C PRO A 58 1.31 -4.22 -1.73
N ALA A 59 2.49 -3.58 -1.67
CA ALA A 59 2.70 -2.40 -0.85
C ALA A 59 1.88 -1.21 -1.34
N LEU A 60 1.79 -1.02 -2.67
CA LEU A 60 0.99 0.03 -3.27
C LEU A 60 -0.49 -0.15 -2.95
N PHE A 61 -1.08 -1.31 -3.21
CA PHE A 61 -2.51 -1.54 -2.98
C PHE A 61 -2.86 -1.48 -1.49
N SER A 62 -2.07 -2.11 -0.62
CA SER A 62 -2.30 -2.04 0.84
C SER A 62 -2.26 -0.60 1.35
N THR A 63 -1.33 0.23 0.86
CA THR A 63 -1.24 1.65 1.20
C THR A 63 -2.48 2.42 0.73
N VAL A 64 -2.90 2.21 -0.52
CA VAL A 64 -4.09 2.86 -1.07
C VAL A 64 -5.33 2.48 -0.24
N TYR A 65 -5.56 1.19 0.00
CA TYR A 65 -6.67 0.73 0.85
C TYR A 65 -6.64 1.35 2.25
N PHE A 66 -5.47 1.46 2.85
CA PHE A 66 -5.32 2.10 4.16
C PHE A 66 -5.68 3.58 4.14
N ILE A 67 -5.28 4.31 3.10
CA ILE A 67 -5.67 5.72 2.92
C ILE A 67 -7.20 5.84 2.78
N PHE A 68 -7.82 5.02 1.93
CA PHE A 68 -9.27 5.03 1.73
C PHE A 68 -10.03 4.62 2.99
N PHE A 69 -9.53 3.66 3.76
CA PHE A 69 -10.08 3.26 5.04
C PHE A 69 -10.15 4.42 6.03
N LYS A 70 -9.05 5.20 6.15
CA LYS A 70 -9.00 6.39 7.00
C LYS A 70 -9.95 7.48 6.52
N ARG A 71 -10.01 7.74 5.21
CA ARG A 71 -10.91 8.77 4.63
C ARG A 71 -12.38 8.42 4.83
N THR A 72 -12.72 7.16 4.66
CA THR A 72 -14.12 6.68 4.74
C THR A 72 -14.73 6.81 6.12
N ALA A 73 -13.93 6.96 7.18
CA ALA A 73 -14.43 7.17 8.54
C ALA A 73 -15.37 8.40 8.65
N LYS A 74 -15.22 9.40 7.78
CA LYS A 74 -16.03 10.63 7.75
C LYS A 74 -17.24 10.57 6.82
N HIS A 75 -17.48 9.44 6.13
CA HIS A 75 -18.54 9.33 5.12
C HIS A 75 -19.95 9.43 5.76
N PRO A 76 -20.90 10.21 5.20
CA PRO A 76 -22.20 10.49 5.85
C PRO A 76 -23.07 9.25 6.04
N VAL A 77 -23.15 8.35 5.04
CA VAL A 77 -23.99 7.15 5.10
C VAL A 77 -23.29 6.01 5.84
N ALA A 78 -23.90 5.51 6.91
CA ALA A 78 -23.33 4.46 7.76
C ALA A 78 -23.19 3.11 7.05
N ALA A 79 -24.17 2.70 6.24
CA ALA A 79 -24.11 1.45 5.48
C ALA A 79 -22.91 1.41 4.52
N VAL A 80 -22.74 2.45 3.70
CA VAL A 80 -21.60 2.61 2.80
C VAL A 80 -20.29 2.61 3.59
N ARG A 81 -20.25 3.29 4.73
CA ARG A 81 -19.07 3.34 5.59
C ARG A 81 -18.61 1.95 6.04
N TYR A 82 -19.53 1.11 6.53
CA TYR A 82 -19.18 -0.24 7.00
C TYR A 82 -18.79 -1.16 5.85
N VAL A 83 -19.57 -1.17 4.76
CA VAL A 83 -19.28 -1.99 3.58
C VAL A 83 -17.92 -1.65 2.99
N SER A 84 -17.65 -0.38 2.73
CA SER A 84 -16.35 0.05 2.21
C SER A 84 -15.20 -0.33 3.15
N LYS A 85 -15.37 -0.15 4.47
CA LYS A 85 -14.33 -0.53 5.44
C LYS A 85 -14.02 -2.03 5.40
N ILE A 86 -15.03 -2.89 5.36
CA ILE A 86 -14.84 -4.35 5.25
C ILE A 86 -14.06 -4.68 3.98
N ILE A 87 -14.43 -4.09 2.85
CA ILE A 87 -13.75 -4.36 1.59
C ILE A 87 -12.30 -3.87 1.61
N PHE A 88 -12.01 -2.70 2.21
CA PHE A 88 -10.63 -2.22 2.33
C PHE A 88 -9.78 -3.10 3.24
N VAL A 89 -10.34 -3.61 4.35
CA VAL A 89 -9.65 -4.58 5.20
C VAL A 89 -9.37 -5.86 4.42
N ALA A 90 -10.36 -6.38 3.68
CA ALA A 90 -10.16 -7.55 2.82
C ALA A 90 -9.07 -7.31 1.76
N GLY A 91 -9.04 -6.14 1.11
CA GLY A 91 -8.01 -5.78 0.13
C GLY A 91 -6.60 -5.72 0.73
N ILE A 92 -6.46 -5.22 1.96
CA ILE A 92 -5.19 -5.24 2.69
C ILE A 92 -4.77 -6.69 2.99
N ILE A 93 -5.68 -7.52 3.51
CA ILE A 93 -5.39 -8.93 3.81
C ILE A 93 -4.98 -9.68 2.55
N ILE A 94 -5.71 -9.51 1.45
CA ILE A 94 -5.38 -10.14 0.16
C ILE A 94 -4.00 -9.69 -0.33
N SER A 95 -3.67 -8.40 -0.21
CA SER A 95 -2.34 -7.88 -0.57
C SER A 95 -1.23 -8.53 0.26
N ILE A 96 -1.44 -8.69 1.57
CA ILE A 96 -0.47 -9.35 2.47
C ILE A 96 -0.32 -10.84 2.10
N VAL A 97 -1.43 -11.55 1.87
CA VAL A 97 -1.40 -12.97 1.50
C VAL A 97 -0.65 -13.18 0.17
N VAL A 98 -0.90 -12.32 -0.82
CA VAL A 98 -0.20 -12.37 -2.11
C VAL A 98 1.30 -12.09 -1.94
N LEU A 99 1.66 -11.09 -1.13
CA LEU A 99 3.07 -10.79 -0.83
C LEU A 99 3.77 -12.00 -0.20
N ILE A 100 3.16 -12.64 0.80
CA ILE A 100 3.73 -13.83 1.45
C ILE A 100 3.88 -14.98 0.45
N ALA A 101 2.86 -15.23 -0.38
CA ALA A 101 2.90 -16.29 -1.38
C ALA A 101 3.99 -16.06 -2.43
N ASP A 102 4.20 -14.81 -2.85
CA ASP A 102 5.24 -14.44 -3.81
C ASP A 102 6.63 -14.44 -3.18
N MET A 103 6.77 -14.06 -1.91
CA MET A 103 8.03 -14.23 -1.17
C MET A 103 8.43 -15.70 -1.07
N ILE A 104 7.49 -16.59 -0.74
CA ILE A 104 7.75 -18.04 -0.72
C ILE A 104 8.15 -18.52 -2.12
N SER A 105 7.44 -18.08 -3.15
CA SER A 105 7.72 -18.46 -4.55
C SER A 105 9.09 -17.97 -5.01
N PHE A 106 9.48 -16.75 -4.61
CA PHE A 106 10.77 -16.14 -4.90
C PHE A 106 11.92 -16.99 -4.33
N PHE A 107 11.84 -17.37 -3.05
CA PHE A 107 12.88 -18.15 -2.38
C PHE A 107 12.91 -19.63 -2.75
N THR A 108 11.86 -20.16 -3.39
CA THR A 108 11.80 -21.58 -3.77
C THR A 108 12.12 -21.84 -5.22
N LYS A 109 11.67 -20.98 -6.14
CA LYS A 109 11.78 -21.20 -7.59
C LYS A 109 12.76 -20.24 -8.28
N TYR A 110 13.03 -19.09 -7.65
CA TYR A 110 13.81 -17.99 -8.23
C TYR A 110 13.49 -17.71 -9.70
N ALA A 111 12.38 -17.03 -9.93
CA ALA A 111 12.01 -16.57 -11.25
C ALA A 111 12.44 -15.11 -11.45
N THR A 112 13.16 -14.82 -12.53
CA THR A 112 13.50 -13.44 -12.92
C THR A 112 12.38 -12.77 -13.72
N ASP A 113 11.40 -13.55 -14.19
CA ASP A 113 10.23 -13.03 -14.90
C ASP A 113 9.12 -12.62 -13.91
N ILE A 114 8.54 -11.44 -14.16
CA ILE A 114 7.43 -10.87 -13.39
C ILE A 114 6.16 -11.73 -13.49
N SER A 115 6.00 -12.46 -14.59
CA SER A 115 4.82 -13.31 -14.86
C SER A 115 4.69 -14.47 -13.87
N ALA A 116 5.79 -14.84 -13.20
CA ALA A 116 5.82 -15.92 -12.21
C ALA A 116 5.16 -15.53 -10.87
N TYR A 117 4.91 -14.25 -10.63
CA TYR A 117 4.42 -13.73 -9.35
C TYR A 117 2.94 -13.35 -9.41
N ARG A 118 2.20 -13.73 -8.37
CA ARG A 118 0.75 -13.50 -8.24
C ARG A 118 0.42 -12.01 -8.14
N CYS A 119 1.31 -11.20 -7.59
CA CYS A 119 1.16 -9.75 -7.48
C CYS A 119 1.14 -9.02 -8.83
N TYR A 120 1.61 -9.67 -9.89
CA TYR A 120 1.51 -9.17 -11.28
C TYR A 120 0.46 -9.90 -12.11
N SER A 121 -0.28 -10.83 -11.50
CA SER A 121 -1.38 -11.50 -12.19
C SER A 121 -2.50 -10.51 -12.53
N LEU A 122 -3.09 -10.67 -13.71
CA LEU A 122 -4.20 -9.85 -14.16
C LEU A 122 -5.36 -9.80 -13.15
N PRO A 123 -5.80 -10.92 -12.53
CA PRO A 123 -6.87 -10.88 -11.54
C PRO A 123 -6.52 -10.03 -10.31
N PHE A 124 -5.28 -10.06 -9.86
CA PHE A 124 -4.85 -9.25 -8.72
C PHE A 124 -4.81 -7.77 -9.09
N LEU A 125 -4.12 -7.40 -10.16
CA LEU A 125 -3.99 -5.99 -10.58
C LEU A 125 -5.35 -5.39 -10.93
N ALA A 126 -6.08 -6.00 -11.86
CA ALA A 126 -7.37 -5.51 -12.31
C ALA A 126 -8.42 -5.57 -11.19
N GLY A 127 -8.41 -6.63 -10.37
CA GLY A 127 -9.34 -6.78 -9.25
C GLY A 127 -9.20 -5.68 -8.20
N ASN A 128 -7.97 -5.33 -7.81
CA ASN A 128 -7.74 -4.23 -6.87
C ASN A 128 -8.18 -2.88 -7.45
N ILE A 129 -7.81 -2.59 -8.71
CA ILE A 129 -8.20 -1.33 -9.38
C ILE A 129 -9.73 -1.23 -9.50
N ALA A 130 -10.39 -2.28 -10.00
CA ALA A 130 -11.84 -2.31 -10.17
C ALA A 130 -12.56 -2.14 -8.83
N THR A 131 -12.09 -2.81 -7.78
CA THR A 131 -12.66 -2.71 -6.44
C THR A 131 -12.57 -1.28 -5.90
N LEU A 132 -11.39 -0.66 -6.00
CA LEU A 132 -11.18 0.73 -5.57
C LEU A 132 -12.07 1.70 -6.36
N PHE A 133 -12.16 1.51 -7.68
CA PHE A 133 -12.96 2.34 -8.57
C PHE A 133 -14.46 2.26 -8.25
N LEU A 134 -15.00 1.04 -8.11
CA LEU A 134 -16.42 0.83 -7.80
C LEU A 134 -16.79 1.42 -6.43
N ILE A 135 -15.95 1.23 -5.42
CA ILE A 135 -16.21 1.82 -4.10
C ILE A 135 -16.16 3.35 -4.16
N ALA A 136 -15.21 3.92 -4.91
CA ALA A 136 -15.13 5.37 -5.08
C ALA A 136 -16.41 5.93 -5.73
N ILE A 137 -16.96 5.25 -6.74
CA ILE A 137 -18.24 5.63 -7.37
C ILE A 137 -19.39 5.56 -6.36
N ILE A 138 -19.51 4.47 -5.60
CA ILE A 138 -20.57 4.30 -4.60
C ILE A 138 -20.49 5.41 -3.54
N GLN A 139 -19.29 5.75 -3.08
CA GLN A 139 -19.08 6.85 -2.13
C GLN A 139 -19.42 8.21 -2.74
N ALA A 140 -19.07 8.44 -4.01
CA ALA A 140 -19.39 9.69 -4.71
C ALA A 140 -20.91 9.92 -4.81
N PHE A 141 -21.68 8.90 -5.18
CA PHE A 141 -23.14 9.01 -5.31
C PHE A 141 -23.88 9.14 -3.97
N THR A 142 -23.27 8.73 -2.87
CA THR A 142 -23.89 8.76 -1.53
C THR A 142 -23.38 9.89 -0.64
N THR A 143 -22.46 10.71 -1.16
CA THR A 143 -22.03 11.94 -0.53
C THR A 143 -23.06 13.04 -0.80
N LYS A 144 -23.24 13.96 0.16
CA LYS A 144 -24.15 15.11 -0.04
C LYS A 144 -23.66 15.92 -1.24
N LYS A 145 -24.59 16.34 -2.12
CA LYS A 145 -24.29 17.26 -3.21
C LYS A 145 -23.57 18.48 -2.63
N GLU A 146 -22.37 18.79 -3.11
CA GLU A 146 -21.70 20.03 -2.73
C GLU A 146 -22.59 21.21 -3.13
N VAL A 147 -22.68 22.20 -2.23
CA VAL A 147 -23.39 23.44 -2.52
C VAL A 147 -22.71 24.09 -3.71
N ASP A 148 -23.52 24.35 -4.74
CA ASP A 148 -23.07 24.97 -5.97
C ASP A 148 -22.37 26.29 -5.63
N TRP A 149 -21.29 26.62 -6.34
CA TRP A 149 -20.45 27.77 -6.04
C TRP A 149 -21.25 29.09 -6.13
N MET A 150 -22.31 29.11 -6.95
CA MET A 150 -23.27 30.21 -7.05
C MET A 150 -24.15 30.38 -5.80
N ASP A 151 -24.53 29.30 -5.13
CA ASP A 151 -25.34 29.35 -3.91
C ASP A 151 -24.49 29.66 -2.66
N ARG A 152 -23.17 29.50 -2.77
CA ARG A 152 -22.22 29.76 -1.68
C ARG A 152 -22.09 31.24 -1.31
N GLN A 153 -22.51 32.16 -2.19
CA GLN A 153 -22.50 33.61 -1.94
C GLN A 153 -23.82 34.15 -1.34
N ARG A 154 -24.84 33.31 -1.18
CA ARG A 154 -26.18 33.70 -0.69
C ARG A 154 -26.44 33.35 0.78
N ILE A 155 -25.45 32.81 1.49
CA ILE A 155 -25.51 32.43 2.91
C ILE A 155 -24.59 33.35 3.71
#